data_AF-A0A958PCS2-F1
#
_entry.id   AF-A0A958PCS2-F1
#
_cell.length_a   1.000
_cell.length_b   1.000
_cell.length_c   1.000
_cell.angle_alpha   90.00
_cell.angle_beta   90.00
_cell.angle_gamma   90.00
#
_symmetry.space_group_name_H-M   'P 1'
#
loop_
_entity.id
_entity.type
_entity.pdbx_description
1 polymer ?
#
loop_
_entity_poly.entity_id
_entity_poly.type
_entity_poly.pdbx_seq_one_letter_code
_entity_poly.pdbx_strand_id
1 'polypeptide(L)'
;MKLLRSLLMMLILSCMNLSCGGNVLTSFGDRTTDDAILVDIKNYRNAGDYTSAISKFSELSAAATALQENQFLMANIYSESCGLDFLSMTEVLASASSSRLFPLVMGEMAGSTATGVSHCIDAETIMYSMDSSFTLSAGEYLFMTFLGLAKIGAILNLNADTDSDGSRDVGFDACDSVDFPDTYAQHVATAFTLLQTGLVGMAASGDSSGADAATIVSAACTALGSLGPSFDFCGETDSTNITGDKLKGVRSLVKEDNDIGIGDDGCSGDITTCNCP
;
A
#
# COMPACT_ATOMS: atom_id res chain seq x y z
N MET A 1 -37.29 51.65 19.47
CA MET A 1 -35.81 51.51 19.62
C MET A 1 -35.33 50.11 20.01
N LYS A 2 -35.97 49.37 20.94
CA LYS A 2 -35.55 47.99 21.30
C LYS A 2 -35.69 46.96 20.16
N LEU A 3 -36.72 47.08 19.32
CA LEU A 3 -36.93 46.22 18.14
C LEU A 3 -35.88 46.42 17.04
N LEU A 4 -35.43 47.65 16.80
CA LEU A 4 -34.40 47.96 15.79
C LEU A 4 -33.02 47.40 16.19
N ARG A 5 -32.68 47.44 17.49
CA ARG A 5 -31.45 46.81 18.02
C ARG A 5 -31.46 45.28 17.92
N SER A 6 -32.62 44.65 18.13
CA SER A 6 -32.75 43.19 18.04
C SER A 6 -32.67 42.70 16.59
N LEU A 7 -33.21 43.47 15.64
CA LEU A 7 -33.10 43.18 14.21
C LEU A 7 -31.67 43.32 13.68
N LEU A 8 -30.94 44.34 14.16
CA LEU A 8 -29.53 44.55 13.76
C LEU A 8 -28.61 43.44 14.31
N MET A 9 -28.84 42.97 15.54
CA MET A 9 -28.08 41.84 16.11
C MET A 9 -28.37 40.51 15.39
N MET A 10 -29.61 40.25 14.97
CA MET A 10 -29.91 39.06 14.16
C MET A 10 -29.27 39.12 12.77
N LEU A 11 -29.19 40.29 12.13
CA LEU A 11 -28.57 40.46 10.81
C LEU A 11 -27.05 40.23 10.86
N ILE A 12 -26.37 40.73 11.90
CA ILE A 12 -24.92 40.53 12.08
C ILE A 12 -24.60 39.06 12.39
N LEU A 13 -25.45 38.39 13.19
CA LEU A 13 -25.28 36.98 13.54
C LEU A 13 -25.59 36.03 12.35
N SER A 14 -26.45 36.43 11.42
CA SER A 14 -26.73 35.64 10.20
C SER A 14 -25.65 35.79 9.12
N CYS A 15 -24.95 36.92 9.05
CA CYS A 15 -23.77 37.06 8.19
C CYS A 15 -22.57 36.21 8.63
N MET A 16 -22.46 35.89 9.93
CA MET A 16 -21.38 35.03 10.45
C MET A 16 -21.61 33.53 10.18
N ASN A 17 -22.86 33.11 9.97
CA ASN A 17 -23.19 31.72 9.64
C ASN A 17 -23.07 31.37 8.15
N LEU A 18 -22.85 32.36 7.27
CA LEU A 18 -22.58 32.17 5.85
C LEU A 18 -21.07 32.02 5.52
N SER A 19 -20.19 32.13 6.52
CA SER A 19 -18.74 32.15 6.33
C SER A 19 -18.04 30.79 6.42
N CYS A 20 -18.76 29.68 6.59
CA CYS A 20 -18.16 28.34 6.56
C CYS A 20 -17.89 27.82 5.14
N GLY A 21 -17.96 28.69 4.11
CA GLY A 21 -17.80 28.31 2.70
C GLY A 21 -16.45 28.61 2.06
N GLY A 22 -15.50 29.22 2.78
CA GLY A 22 -14.18 29.51 2.24
C GLY A 22 -13.56 30.75 2.87
N ASN A 23 -12.28 30.66 3.22
CA ASN A 23 -11.51 31.79 3.74
C ASN A 23 -11.41 32.86 2.64
N VAL A 24 -11.94 34.08 2.86
CA VAL A 24 -12.00 35.16 1.85
C VAL A 24 -10.63 35.55 1.26
N LEU A 25 -9.56 35.17 1.97
CA LEU A 25 -8.17 35.37 1.57
C LEU A 25 -7.68 34.38 0.49
N THR A 26 -8.38 33.28 0.21
CA THR A 26 -7.98 32.31 -0.83
C THR A 26 -7.97 32.91 -2.24
N SER A 27 -8.80 33.92 -2.48
CA SER A 27 -8.86 34.67 -3.74
C SER A 27 -7.71 35.68 -3.93
N PHE A 28 -6.93 35.97 -2.87
CA PHE A 28 -5.85 36.95 -2.90
C PHE A 28 -4.44 36.33 -2.84
N GLY A 29 -4.33 35.02 -2.63
CA GLY A 29 -3.07 34.29 -2.64
C GLY A 29 -2.63 33.92 -4.05
N ASP A 30 -1.33 33.97 -4.32
CA ASP A 30 -0.76 33.38 -5.54
C ASP A 30 -0.93 31.86 -5.48
N ARG A 31 -1.66 31.31 -6.45
CA ARG A 31 -1.95 29.86 -6.55
C ARG A 31 -0.94 29.09 -7.40
N THR A 32 0.08 29.78 -7.89
CA THR A 32 1.07 29.21 -8.82
C THR A 32 2.39 28.85 -8.14
N THR A 33 2.54 29.17 -6.85
CA THR A 33 3.70 28.74 -6.06
C THR A 33 3.59 27.27 -5.69
N ASP A 34 4.73 26.59 -5.56
CA ASP A 34 4.77 25.18 -5.13
C ASP A 34 4.01 24.95 -3.81
N ASP A 35 4.13 25.87 -2.85
CA ASP A 35 3.39 25.80 -1.58
C ASP A 35 1.87 25.83 -1.77
N ALA A 36 1.36 26.69 -2.66
CA ALA A 36 -0.08 26.76 -2.93
C ALA A 36 -0.57 25.49 -3.66
N ILE A 37 0.24 24.96 -4.58
CA ILE A 37 -0.04 23.71 -5.28
C ILE A 37 -0.06 22.53 -4.28
N LEU A 38 0.88 22.47 -3.32
CA LEU A 38 0.90 21.45 -2.27
C LEU A 38 -0.31 21.53 -1.33
N VAL A 39 -0.81 22.73 -1.04
CA VAL A 39 -2.07 22.89 -0.30
C VAL A 39 -3.25 22.32 -1.10
N ASP A 40 -3.33 22.61 -2.40
CA ASP A 40 -4.38 22.05 -3.27
C ASP A 40 -4.29 20.53 -3.35
N ILE A 41 -3.09 19.95 -3.51
CA ILE A 41 -2.84 18.50 -3.47
C ILE A 41 -3.40 17.88 -2.19
N LYS A 42 -3.06 18.46 -1.03
CA LYS A 42 -3.52 17.97 0.28
C LYS A 42 -5.04 18.08 0.43
N ASN A 43 -5.65 19.14 -0.10
CA ASN A 43 -7.10 19.29 -0.09
C ASN A 43 -7.79 18.23 -0.95
N TYR A 44 -7.26 17.93 -2.15
CA TYR A 44 -7.78 16.86 -3.01
C TYR A 44 -7.64 15.49 -2.35
N ARG A 45 -6.46 15.18 -1.78
CA ARG A 45 -6.24 13.95 -1.00
C ARG A 45 -7.24 13.82 0.15
N ASN A 46 -7.39 14.85 0.97
CA ASN A 46 -8.33 14.84 2.11
C ASN A 46 -9.80 14.70 1.67
N ALA A 47 -10.13 15.07 0.42
CA ALA A 47 -11.44 14.89 -0.17
C ALA A 47 -11.64 13.51 -0.83
N GLY A 48 -10.61 12.66 -0.84
CA GLY A 48 -10.60 11.37 -1.54
C GLY A 48 -10.50 11.49 -3.07
N ASP A 49 -10.24 12.69 -3.60
CA ASP A 49 -10.06 12.93 -5.03
C ASP A 49 -8.59 12.73 -5.42
N TYR A 50 -8.14 11.47 -5.36
CA TYR A 50 -6.75 11.12 -5.61
C TYR A 50 -6.33 11.39 -7.06
N THR A 51 -7.26 11.30 -8.02
CA THR A 51 -6.97 11.62 -9.43
C THR A 51 -6.59 13.09 -9.59
N SER A 52 -7.36 14.01 -9.00
CA SER A 52 -7.01 15.43 -9.01
C SER A 52 -5.72 15.70 -8.22
N ALA A 53 -5.51 15.03 -7.09
CA ALA A 53 -4.27 15.17 -6.31
C ALA A 53 -3.02 14.77 -7.11
N ILE A 54 -3.06 13.60 -7.77
CA ILE A 54 -1.98 13.09 -8.64
C ILE A 54 -1.76 14.03 -9.82
N SER A 55 -2.83 14.48 -10.48
CA SER A 55 -2.71 15.43 -11.59
C SER A 55 -2.03 16.73 -11.16
N LYS A 56 -2.34 17.21 -9.95
CA LYS A 56 -1.82 18.48 -9.41
C LYS A 56 -0.33 18.43 -9.11
N PHE A 57 0.23 17.25 -8.83
CA PHE A 57 1.68 17.06 -8.69
C PHE A 57 2.48 17.42 -9.95
N SER A 58 1.89 17.30 -11.15
CA SER A 58 2.55 17.68 -12.40
C SER A 58 2.79 19.18 -12.56
N GLU A 59 2.13 20.00 -11.73
CA GLU A 59 2.28 21.46 -11.73
C GLU A 59 3.42 21.94 -10.83
N LEU A 60 3.95 21.08 -9.95
CA LEU A 60 5.08 21.42 -9.09
C LEU A 60 6.36 21.62 -9.89
N SER A 61 7.24 22.49 -9.39
CA SER A 61 8.58 22.63 -9.92
C SER A 61 9.40 21.35 -9.73
N ALA A 62 10.40 21.14 -10.60
CA ALA A 62 11.31 20.00 -10.48
C ALA A 62 12.04 19.96 -9.11
N ALA A 63 12.30 21.13 -8.52
CA ALA A 63 12.93 21.22 -7.20
C ALA A 63 11.97 20.72 -6.10
N ALA A 64 10.70 21.12 -6.16
CA ALA A 64 9.69 20.66 -5.21
C ALA A 64 9.42 19.15 -5.34
N THR A 65 9.35 18.60 -6.56
CA THR A 65 9.15 17.15 -6.77
C THR A 65 10.34 16.30 -6.31
N ALA A 66 11.53 16.89 -6.20
CA ALA A 66 12.73 16.20 -5.72
C ALA A 66 12.85 16.17 -4.19
N LEU A 67 11.99 16.89 -3.46
CA LEU A 67 11.98 16.85 -2.00
C LEU A 67 11.41 15.52 -1.49
N GLN A 68 12.11 14.89 -0.55
CA GLN A 68 11.71 13.63 0.08
C GLN A 68 10.27 13.68 0.60
N GLU A 69 9.88 14.76 1.28
CA GLU A 69 8.53 14.92 1.83
C GLU A 69 7.43 14.93 0.76
N ASN A 70 7.72 15.47 -0.43
CA ASN A 70 6.76 15.54 -1.53
C ASN A 70 6.69 14.22 -2.29
N GLN A 71 7.81 13.49 -2.42
CA GLN A 71 7.82 12.12 -2.93
C GLN A 71 7.03 11.20 -1.99
N PHE A 72 7.24 11.32 -0.68
CA PHE A 72 6.48 10.57 0.30
C PHE A 72 4.98 10.89 0.24
N LEU A 73 4.62 12.17 0.11
CA LEU A 73 3.23 12.59 -0.07
C LEU A 73 2.60 11.97 -1.32
N MET A 74 3.33 11.92 -2.43
CA MET A 74 2.86 11.28 -3.67
C MET A 74 2.67 9.77 -3.49
N ALA A 75 3.61 9.09 -2.84
CA ALA A 75 3.50 7.66 -2.53
C ALA A 75 2.26 7.37 -1.66
N ASN A 76 1.99 8.22 -0.65
CA ASN A 76 0.79 8.12 0.20
C ASN A 76 -0.51 8.27 -0.61
N ILE A 77 -0.55 9.23 -1.54
CA ILE A 77 -1.75 9.43 -2.38
C ILE A 77 -2.01 8.21 -3.27
N TYR A 78 -0.96 7.67 -3.88
CA TYR A 78 -1.09 6.44 -4.67
C TYR A 78 -1.49 5.24 -3.82
N SER A 79 -0.94 5.09 -2.61
CA SER A 79 -1.33 3.98 -1.72
C SER A 79 -2.78 4.09 -1.26
N GLU A 80 -3.24 5.28 -0.89
CA GLU A 80 -4.64 5.53 -0.53
C GLU A 80 -5.57 5.29 -1.73
N SER A 81 -5.14 5.70 -2.93
CA SER A 81 -5.88 5.41 -4.16
C SER A 81 -5.87 3.94 -4.56
N CYS A 82 -4.93 3.14 -4.05
CA CYS A 82 -4.93 1.68 -4.15
C CYS A 82 -5.90 1.03 -3.15
N GLY A 83 -6.39 1.78 -2.15
CA GLY A 83 -7.29 1.29 -1.11
C GLY A 83 -6.64 1.10 0.26
N LEU A 84 -5.36 1.45 0.43
CA LEU A 84 -4.72 1.38 1.75
C LEU A 84 -5.35 2.41 2.70
N ASP A 85 -6.11 1.92 3.68
CA ASP A 85 -6.45 2.64 4.89
C ASP A 85 -5.56 2.15 6.04
N PHE A 86 -4.70 3.03 6.54
CA PHE A 86 -3.72 2.67 7.57
C PHE A 86 -4.37 2.20 8.87
N LEU A 87 -5.49 2.83 9.27
CA LEU A 87 -6.17 2.50 10.52
C LEU A 87 -6.82 1.12 10.40
N SER A 88 -7.54 0.88 9.32
CA SER A 88 -8.22 -0.38 9.05
C SER A 88 -7.23 -1.54 8.94
N MET A 89 -6.13 -1.37 8.18
CA MET A 89 -5.08 -2.38 8.08
C MET A 89 -4.41 -2.65 9.45
N THR A 90 -4.20 -1.62 10.28
CA THR A 90 -3.68 -1.80 11.65
C THR A 90 -4.65 -2.60 12.52
N GLU A 91 -5.95 -2.34 12.43
CA GLU A 91 -6.99 -3.06 13.17
C GLU A 91 -7.06 -4.53 12.74
N VAL A 92 -7.00 -4.82 11.44
CA VAL A 92 -6.95 -6.19 10.90
C VAL A 92 -5.73 -6.94 11.44
N LEU A 93 -4.54 -6.35 11.36
CA LEU A 93 -3.31 -6.97 11.88
C LEU A 93 -3.36 -7.15 13.41
N ALA A 94 -3.93 -6.22 14.15
CA ALA A 94 -4.10 -6.34 15.60
C ALA A 94 -5.09 -7.45 16.00
N SER A 95 -6.04 -7.78 15.12
CA SER A 95 -7.02 -8.84 15.33
C SER A 95 -6.53 -10.24 14.92
N ALA A 96 -5.38 -10.31 14.22
CA ALA A 96 -4.76 -11.53 13.73
C ALA A 96 -4.21 -12.38 14.88
N SER A 97 -5.00 -13.35 15.37
CA SER A 97 -4.61 -14.20 16.51
C SER A 97 -4.22 -15.63 16.12
N SER A 98 -4.50 -16.06 14.89
CA SER A 98 -4.10 -17.37 14.34
C SER A 98 -4.25 -17.51 12.82
N SER A 99 -4.58 -16.42 12.12
CA SER A 99 -4.84 -16.43 10.69
C SER A 99 -3.55 -16.20 9.92
N ARG A 100 -3.42 -16.85 8.76
CA ARG A 100 -2.34 -16.60 7.81
C ARG A 100 -2.40 -15.17 7.30
N LEU A 101 -1.23 -14.61 6.98
CA LEU A 101 -1.12 -13.19 6.63
C LEU A 101 -1.88 -12.82 5.36
N PHE A 102 -1.76 -13.61 4.29
CA PHE A 102 -2.31 -13.26 2.98
C PHE A 102 -3.84 -13.23 2.96
N PRO A 103 -4.58 -14.20 3.50
CA PRO A 103 -6.04 -14.11 3.60
C PRO A 103 -6.53 -12.87 4.35
N LEU A 104 -5.82 -12.45 5.41
CA LEU A 104 -6.18 -11.26 6.18
C LEU A 104 -6.09 -9.99 5.34
N VAL A 105 -4.94 -9.78 4.68
CA VAL A 105 -4.74 -8.57 3.87
C VAL A 105 -5.53 -8.61 2.56
N MET A 106 -5.80 -9.79 2.03
CA MET A 106 -6.70 -9.98 0.89
C MET A 106 -8.11 -9.52 1.22
N GLY A 107 -8.67 -9.97 2.36
CA GLY A 107 -10.01 -9.56 2.78
C GLY A 107 -10.09 -8.08 3.15
N GLU A 108 -9.04 -7.49 3.71
CA GLU A 108 -8.98 -6.04 3.96
C GLU A 108 -9.00 -5.23 2.66
N MET A 109 -8.39 -5.76 1.59
CA MET A 109 -8.33 -5.11 0.28
C MET A 109 -9.50 -5.55 -0.64
N ALA A 110 -10.65 -5.90 -0.07
CA ALA A 110 -11.84 -6.32 -0.80
C ALA A 110 -12.30 -5.29 -1.86
N GLY A 111 -12.69 -5.76 -3.03
CA GLY A 111 -13.12 -4.92 -4.16
C GLY A 111 -11.97 -4.25 -4.90
N SER A 112 -10.75 -4.80 -4.79
CA SER A 112 -9.58 -4.31 -5.50
C SER A 112 -9.75 -4.38 -7.02
N THR A 113 -9.17 -3.41 -7.71
CA THR A 113 -9.25 -3.29 -9.17
C THR A 113 -7.85 -3.26 -9.79
N ALA A 114 -7.75 -3.55 -11.08
CA ALA A 114 -6.49 -3.44 -11.81
C ALA A 114 -5.87 -2.03 -11.73
N THR A 115 -6.70 -0.98 -11.72
CA THR A 115 -6.24 0.41 -11.52
C THR A 115 -5.71 0.61 -10.10
N GLY A 116 -6.40 0.07 -9.08
CA GLY A 116 -5.91 0.11 -7.70
C GLY A 116 -4.53 -0.55 -7.58
N VAL A 117 -4.38 -1.76 -8.13
CA VAL A 117 -3.07 -2.46 -8.17
C VAL A 117 -2.00 -1.62 -8.87
N SER A 118 -2.32 -0.96 -9.99
CA SER A 118 -1.39 -0.05 -10.66
C SER A 118 -0.93 1.09 -9.75
N HIS A 119 -1.83 1.69 -8.98
CA HIS A 119 -1.46 2.74 -8.02
C HIS A 119 -0.58 2.20 -6.88
N CYS A 120 -0.82 0.98 -6.40
CA CYS A 120 0.11 0.35 -5.45
C CYS A 120 1.52 0.19 -6.03
N ILE A 121 1.64 -0.16 -7.32
CA ILE A 121 2.93 -0.27 -8.02
C ILE A 121 3.60 1.10 -8.16
N ASP A 122 2.83 2.16 -8.46
CA ASP A 122 3.35 3.52 -8.52
C ASP A 122 3.87 3.99 -7.15
N ALA A 123 3.13 3.72 -6.08
CA ALA A 123 3.56 4.01 -4.71
C ALA A 123 4.85 3.27 -4.34
N GLU A 124 4.95 1.97 -4.65
CA GLU A 124 6.14 1.16 -4.40
C GLU A 124 7.35 1.72 -5.16
N THR A 125 7.17 2.07 -6.43
CA THR A 125 8.23 2.63 -7.28
C THR A 125 8.79 3.90 -6.67
N ILE A 126 7.93 4.78 -6.15
CA ILE A 126 8.35 6.01 -5.46
C ILE A 126 9.13 5.67 -4.18
N MET A 127 8.65 4.72 -3.37
CA MET A 127 9.35 4.34 -2.13
C MET A 127 10.74 3.74 -2.38
N TYR A 128 10.90 2.87 -3.39
CA TYR A 128 12.23 2.36 -3.75
C TYR A 128 13.15 3.45 -4.31
N SER A 129 12.61 4.37 -5.10
CA SER A 129 13.36 5.55 -5.54
C SER A 129 13.85 6.37 -4.34
N MET A 130 12.99 6.57 -3.34
CA MET A 130 13.37 7.29 -2.11
C MET A 130 14.43 6.55 -1.30
N ASP A 131 14.29 5.24 -1.09
CA ASP A 131 15.25 4.42 -0.34
C ASP A 131 16.66 4.45 -0.95
N SER A 132 16.74 4.53 -2.28
CA SER A 132 18.02 4.68 -2.98
C SER A 132 18.65 6.09 -2.88
N SER A 133 17.84 7.11 -2.56
CA SER A 133 18.23 8.53 -2.63
C SER A 133 18.35 9.21 -1.26
N PHE A 134 17.66 8.68 -0.25
CA PHE A 134 17.51 9.28 1.07
C PHE A 134 17.69 8.25 2.17
N THR A 135 17.99 8.74 3.37
CA THR A 135 17.82 7.93 4.58
C THR A 135 16.36 8.02 5.00
N LEU A 136 15.65 6.91 4.90
CA LEU A 136 14.25 6.84 5.34
C LEU A 136 14.15 6.87 6.86
N SER A 137 13.09 7.51 7.34
CA SER A 137 12.66 7.53 8.72
C SER A 137 11.92 6.24 9.10
N ALA A 138 11.79 5.97 10.40
CA ALA A 138 11.01 4.84 10.90
C ALA A 138 9.55 4.85 10.37
N GLY A 139 8.95 6.04 10.22
CA GLY A 139 7.60 6.18 9.67
C GLY A 139 7.51 5.84 8.18
N GLU A 140 8.54 6.13 7.40
CA GLU A 140 8.61 5.75 5.98
C GLU A 140 8.82 4.24 5.82
N TYR A 141 9.64 3.60 6.68
CA TYR A 141 9.77 2.13 6.70
C TYR A 141 8.48 1.43 7.16
N LEU A 142 7.78 2.01 8.15
CA LEU A 142 6.46 1.54 8.54
C LEU A 142 5.49 1.64 7.35
N PHE A 143 5.49 2.77 6.64
CA PHE A 143 4.68 2.93 5.44
C PHE A 143 5.01 1.89 4.36
N MET A 144 6.29 1.60 4.08
CA MET A 144 6.68 0.53 3.15
C MET A 144 6.12 -0.84 3.56
N THR A 145 6.11 -1.13 4.85
CA THR A 145 5.52 -2.36 5.41
C THR A 145 4.04 -2.45 5.05
N PHE A 146 3.26 -1.43 5.36
CA PHE A 146 1.82 -1.39 5.08
C PHE A 146 1.51 -1.37 3.58
N LEU A 147 2.30 -0.66 2.78
CA LEU A 147 2.16 -0.63 1.32
C LEU A 147 2.43 -2.01 0.71
N GLY A 148 3.45 -2.73 1.19
CA GLY A 148 3.72 -4.11 0.77
C GLY A 148 2.53 -5.03 1.04
N LEU A 149 1.96 -4.95 2.25
CA LEU A 149 0.76 -5.71 2.63
C LEU A 149 -0.45 -5.36 1.78
N ALA A 150 -0.74 -4.06 1.60
CA ALA A 150 -1.87 -3.61 0.79
C ALA A 150 -1.73 -4.03 -0.67
N LYS A 151 -0.53 -3.95 -1.25
CA LYS A 151 -0.28 -4.38 -2.63
C LYS A 151 -0.46 -5.89 -2.79
N ILE A 152 0.04 -6.70 -1.85
CA ILE A 152 -0.19 -8.15 -1.84
C ILE A 152 -1.70 -8.43 -1.73
N GLY A 153 -2.37 -7.82 -0.76
CA GLY A 153 -3.81 -7.97 -0.55
C GLY A 153 -4.62 -7.60 -1.79
N ALA A 154 -4.32 -6.46 -2.43
CA ALA A 154 -5.03 -6.01 -3.61
C ALA A 154 -4.83 -6.94 -4.82
N ILE A 155 -3.61 -7.45 -5.01
CA ILE A 155 -3.33 -8.42 -6.08
C ILE A 155 -4.08 -9.73 -5.82
N LEU A 156 -4.04 -10.24 -4.58
CA LEU A 156 -4.71 -11.47 -4.23
C LEU A 156 -6.23 -11.32 -4.29
N ASN A 157 -6.79 -10.19 -3.84
CA ASN A 157 -8.23 -9.97 -3.94
C ASN A 157 -8.68 -9.94 -5.41
N LEU A 158 -7.90 -9.26 -6.28
CA LEU A 158 -8.22 -9.20 -7.71
C LEU A 158 -8.22 -10.57 -8.41
N ASN A 159 -7.39 -11.52 -7.99
CA ASN A 159 -7.16 -12.78 -8.72
C ASN A 159 -7.69 -14.03 -8.00
N ALA A 160 -7.66 -14.03 -6.67
CA ALA A 160 -7.97 -15.18 -5.83
C ALA A 160 -9.29 -15.03 -5.05
N ASP A 161 -9.87 -13.84 -4.94
CA ASP A 161 -11.12 -13.54 -4.21
C ASP A 161 -12.00 -12.60 -5.06
N THR A 162 -12.44 -13.14 -6.20
CA THR A 162 -13.13 -12.37 -7.25
C THR A 162 -14.54 -11.94 -6.85
N ASP A 163 -15.14 -12.57 -5.84
CA ASP A 163 -16.40 -12.16 -5.26
C ASP A 163 -16.27 -11.22 -4.03
N SER A 164 -15.03 -10.99 -3.57
CA SER A 164 -14.67 -10.06 -2.50
C SER A 164 -15.31 -10.41 -1.16
N ASP A 165 -15.39 -11.70 -0.83
CA ASP A 165 -15.86 -12.19 0.45
C ASP A 165 -14.76 -12.36 1.51
N GLY A 166 -13.50 -12.09 1.13
CA GLY A 166 -12.33 -12.19 1.97
C GLY A 166 -11.76 -13.60 2.07
N SER A 167 -12.27 -14.53 1.27
CA SER A 167 -11.82 -15.91 1.15
C SER A 167 -11.35 -16.19 -0.26
N ARG A 168 -10.42 -17.13 -0.39
CA ARG A 168 -9.98 -17.57 -1.71
C ARG A 168 -11.13 -18.33 -2.39
N ASP A 169 -11.42 -17.97 -3.64
CA ASP A 169 -12.36 -18.65 -4.52
C ASP A 169 -12.03 -20.14 -4.67
N VAL A 170 -13.08 -20.94 -4.83
CA VAL A 170 -12.93 -22.38 -5.08
C VAL A 170 -12.33 -22.59 -6.47
N GLY A 171 -11.21 -23.32 -6.51
CA GLY A 171 -10.54 -23.69 -7.76
C GLY A 171 -9.48 -22.71 -8.26
N PHE A 172 -9.22 -21.60 -7.54
CA PHE A 172 -8.04 -20.78 -7.80
C PHE A 172 -6.76 -21.61 -7.57
N ASP A 173 -5.88 -21.71 -8.58
CA ASP A 173 -4.55 -22.34 -8.45
C ASP A 173 -3.44 -21.29 -8.60
N ALA A 174 -2.67 -21.08 -7.53
CA ALA A 174 -1.55 -20.12 -7.56
C ALA A 174 -0.45 -20.54 -8.55
N CYS A 175 -0.36 -21.82 -8.89
CA CYS A 175 0.59 -22.35 -9.87
C CYS A 175 0.11 -22.20 -11.32
N ASP A 176 -1.17 -21.89 -11.57
CA ASP A 176 -1.68 -21.67 -12.93
C ASP A 176 -1.52 -20.19 -13.34
N SER A 177 -0.93 -19.96 -14.51
CA SER A 177 -0.79 -18.63 -15.10
C SER A 177 -2.09 -18.02 -15.60
N VAL A 178 -3.14 -18.84 -15.77
CA VAL A 178 -4.48 -18.37 -16.12
C VAL A 178 -5.16 -17.72 -14.92
N ASP A 179 -5.12 -18.40 -13.77
CA ASP A 179 -5.75 -17.92 -12.53
C ASP A 179 -4.89 -16.85 -11.85
N PHE A 180 -3.56 -17.01 -11.91
CA PHE A 180 -2.61 -16.05 -11.36
C PHE A 180 -1.58 -15.63 -12.40
N PRO A 181 -1.86 -14.60 -13.22
CA PRO A 181 -0.96 -14.13 -14.26
C PRO A 181 0.43 -13.75 -13.76
N ASP A 182 1.46 -14.03 -14.58
CA ASP A 182 2.86 -13.81 -14.23
C ASP A 182 3.13 -12.39 -13.74
N THR A 183 2.57 -11.37 -14.40
CA THR A 183 2.74 -9.97 -14.01
C THR A 183 2.31 -9.70 -12.57
N TYR A 184 1.21 -10.33 -12.11
CA TYR A 184 0.75 -10.16 -10.73
C TYR A 184 1.62 -10.93 -9.74
N ALA A 185 2.05 -12.15 -10.08
CA ALA A 185 3.01 -12.89 -9.27
C ALA A 185 4.34 -12.12 -9.14
N GLN A 186 4.86 -11.52 -10.21
CA GLN A 186 6.05 -10.67 -10.16
C GLN A 186 5.89 -9.52 -9.17
N HIS A 187 4.72 -8.87 -9.16
CA HIS A 187 4.44 -7.77 -8.25
C HIS A 187 4.16 -8.19 -6.80
N VAL A 188 3.69 -9.42 -6.55
CA VAL A 188 3.68 -9.99 -5.19
C VAL A 188 5.11 -10.16 -4.67
N ALA A 189 6.04 -10.59 -5.52
CA ALA A 189 7.45 -10.71 -5.16
C ALA A 189 8.04 -9.37 -4.69
N THR A 190 7.88 -8.31 -5.49
CA THR A 190 8.42 -7.00 -5.14
C THR A 190 7.70 -6.39 -3.94
N ALA A 191 6.38 -6.61 -3.81
CA ALA A 191 5.64 -6.17 -2.62
C ALA A 191 6.10 -6.89 -1.34
N PHE A 192 6.46 -8.17 -1.45
CA PHE A 192 7.02 -8.94 -0.34
C PHE A 192 8.43 -8.45 0.03
N THR A 193 9.27 -8.14 -0.97
CA THR A 193 10.56 -7.46 -0.74
C THR A 193 10.36 -6.10 -0.08
N LEU A 194 9.36 -5.32 -0.49
CA LEU A 194 9.03 -4.00 0.11
C LEU A 194 8.63 -4.14 1.58
N LEU A 195 7.79 -5.13 1.89
CA LEU A 195 7.41 -5.51 3.24
C LEU A 195 8.65 -5.86 4.08
N GLN A 196 9.53 -6.72 3.57
CA GLN A 196 10.76 -7.10 4.25
C GLN A 196 11.68 -5.90 4.53
N THR A 197 11.90 -5.05 3.53
CA THR A 197 12.71 -3.83 3.68
C THR A 197 12.14 -2.90 4.75
N GLY A 198 10.82 -2.70 4.75
CA GLY A 198 10.13 -1.91 5.78
C GLY A 198 10.34 -2.48 7.19
N LEU A 199 10.11 -3.77 7.39
CA LEU A 199 10.27 -4.43 8.69
C LEU A 199 11.70 -4.37 9.21
N VAL A 200 12.70 -4.64 8.35
CA VAL A 200 14.12 -4.56 8.70
C VAL A 200 14.53 -3.13 9.02
N GLY A 201 14.08 -2.15 8.23
CA GLY A 201 14.36 -0.73 8.46
C GLY A 201 13.77 -0.20 9.78
N MET A 202 12.56 -0.65 10.13
CA MET A 202 11.96 -0.34 11.45
C MET A 202 12.76 -0.95 12.61
N ALA A 203 13.16 -2.21 12.49
CA ALA A 203 13.97 -2.87 13.52
C ALA A 203 15.32 -2.16 13.71
N ALA A 204 15.96 -1.74 12.61
CA ALA A 204 17.19 -0.95 12.65
C ALA A 204 17.00 0.44 13.27
N SER A 205 15.78 1.00 13.22
CA SER A 205 15.41 2.27 13.85
C SER A 205 15.14 2.15 15.36
N GLY A 206 15.24 0.95 15.93
CA GLY A 206 15.09 0.68 17.36
C GLY A 206 13.67 0.31 17.80
N ASP A 207 12.74 0.08 16.85
CA ASP A 207 11.40 -0.43 17.15
C ASP A 207 11.41 -1.96 17.20
N SER A 208 11.15 -2.53 18.38
CA SER A 208 11.13 -3.98 18.58
C SER A 208 9.96 -4.68 17.89
N SER A 209 8.88 -3.96 17.57
CA SER A 209 7.65 -4.53 17.01
C SER A 209 7.87 -5.08 15.60
N GLY A 210 8.78 -4.46 14.83
CA GLY A 210 9.15 -4.90 13.48
C GLY A 210 10.02 -6.17 13.47
N ALA A 211 10.74 -6.46 14.56
CA ALA A 211 11.72 -7.55 14.59
C ALA A 211 11.09 -8.95 14.54
N ASP A 212 9.97 -9.15 15.23
CA ASP A 212 9.27 -10.44 15.24
C ASP A 212 8.63 -10.72 13.88
N ALA A 213 7.96 -9.71 13.30
CA ALA A 213 7.40 -9.80 11.95
C ALA A 213 8.49 -9.99 10.88
N ALA A 214 9.64 -9.30 11.00
CA ALA A 214 10.79 -9.49 10.11
C ALA A 214 11.31 -10.93 10.17
N THR A 215 11.22 -11.59 11.33
CA THR A 215 11.65 -12.98 11.50
C THR A 215 10.77 -13.94 10.70
N ILE A 216 9.44 -13.75 10.71
CA ILE A 216 8.50 -14.57 9.94
C ILE A 216 8.76 -14.40 8.44
N VAL A 217 8.88 -13.15 7.97
CA VAL A 217 9.17 -12.84 6.55
C VAL A 217 10.53 -13.40 6.12
N SER A 218 11.55 -13.29 6.98
CA SER A 218 12.88 -13.86 6.71
C SER A 218 12.89 -15.39 6.72
N ALA A 219 12.01 -16.03 7.50
CA ALA A 219 11.86 -17.48 7.51
C ALA A 219 11.29 -17.97 6.16
N ALA A 220 10.33 -17.25 5.57
CA ALA A 220 9.82 -17.56 4.24
C ALA A 220 10.91 -17.45 3.15
N CYS A 221 11.74 -16.41 3.20
CA CYS A 221 12.91 -16.29 2.31
C CYS A 221 13.90 -17.46 2.48
N THR A 222 14.14 -17.87 3.73
CA THR A 222 15.01 -19.02 4.02
C THR A 222 14.41 -20.32 3.47
N ALA A 223 13.09 -20.50 3.59
CA ALA A 223 12.38 -21.65 3.04
C ALA A 223 12.45 -21.68 1.50
N LEU A 224 12.31 -20.54 0.82
CA LEU A 224 12.53 -20.41 -0.63
C LEU A 224 13.95 -20.80 -1.02
N GLY A 225 14.97 -20.29 -0.31
CA GLY A 225 16.36 -20.66 -0.55
C GLY A 225 16.65 -22.16 -0.37
N SER A 226 15.86 -22.86 0.45
CA SER A 226 15.97 -24.31 0.66
C SER A 226 15.43 -25.15 -0.51
N LEU A 227 14.47 -24.61 -1.29
CA LEU A 227 14.05 -25.20 -2.57
C LEU A 227 15.14 -25.06 -3.64
N GLY A 228 15.92 -23.98 -3.54
CA GLY A 228 17.08 -23.70 -4.36
C GLY A 228 17.33 -22.19 -4.46
N PRO A 229 18.58 -21.74 -4.63
CA PRO A 229 18.89 -20.31 -4.69
C PRO A 229 18.24 -19.58 -5.87
N SER A 230 17.76 -20.31 -6.89
CA SER A 230 17.00 -19.73 -8.02
C SER A 230 15.53 -19.45 -7.71
N PHE A 231 14.98 -20.02 -6.63
CA PHE A 231 13.61 -19.77 -6.16
C PHE A 231 13.52 -18.53 -5.27
N ASP A 232 14.64 -18.14 -4.67
CA ASP A 232 14.71 -16.99 -3.79
C ASP A 232 14.62 -15.69 -4.60
N PHE A 233 13.52 -14.96 -4.38
CA PHE A 233 13.30 -13.62 -4.91
C PHE A 233 13.46 -12.54 -3.85
N CYS A 234 13.72 -12.90 -2.59
CA CYS A 234 13.82 -11.94 -1.50
C CYS A 234 15.01 -11.00 -1.76
N GLY A 235 14.70 -9.71 -1.88
CA GLY A 235 15.67 -8.68 -2.24
C GLY A 235 15.59 -8.19 -3.69
N GLU A 236 14.76 -8.82 -4.53
CA GLU A 236 14.46 -8.29 -5.86
C GLU A 236 13.41 -7.18 -5.74
N THR A 237 13.79 -5.99 -6.22
CA THR A 237 12.92 -4.80 -6.25
C THR A 237 12.37 -4.52 -7.65
N ASP A 238 12.96 -5.13 -8.69
CA ASP A 238 12.50 -5.02 -10.08
C ASP A 238 11.71 -6.27 -10.47
N SER A 239 10.41 -6.09 -10.70
CA SER A 239 9.48 -7.14 -11.11
C SER A 239 9.92 -7.88 -12.38
N THR A 240 10.66 -7.24 -13.28
CA THR A 240 11.13 -7.84 -14.54
C THR A 240 12.23 -8.89 -14.33
N ASN A 241 12.93 -8.86 -13.19
CA ASN A 241 13.90 -9.87 -12.80
C ASN A 241 13.25 -11.15 -12.24
N ILE A 242 11.96 -11.10 -11.92
CA ILE A 242 11.20 -12.22 -11.38
C ILE A 242 10.69 -13.08 -12.53
N THR A 243 11.51 -14.04 -12.94
CA THR A 243 11.21 -14.96 -14.03
C THR A 243 11.65 -16.38 -13.67
N GLY A 244 11.18 -17.38 -14.42
CA GLY A 244 11.59 -18.78 -14.25
C GLY A 244 11.34 -19.30 -12.82
N ASP A 245 12.39 -19.82 -12.17
CA ASP A 245 12.28 -20.41 -10.83
C ASP A 245 11.88 -19.40 -9.75
N LYS A 246 12.26 -18.11 -9.88
CA LYS A 246 11.81 -17.07 -8.94
C LYS A 246 10.29 -16.94 -8.95
N LEU A 247 9.69 -17.01 -10.14
CA LEU A 247 8.24 -16.95 -10.29
C LEU A 247 7.57 -18.17 -9.64
N LYS A 248 8.17 -19.36 -9.76
CA LYS A 248 7.71 -20.56 -9.05
C LYS A 248 7.82 -20.37 -7.54
N GLY A 249 8.89 -19.76 -7.05
CA GLY A 249 9.06 -19.37 -5.66
C GLY A 249 7.91 -18.50 -5.16
N VAL A 250 7.54 -17.46 -5.91
CA VAL A 250 6.43 -16.57 -5.53
C VAL A 250 5.10 -17.32 -5.48
N ARG A 251 4.82 -18.12 -6.52
CA ARG A 251 3.58 -18.91 -6.57
C ARG A 251 3.52 -19.93 -5.42
N SER A 252 4.66 -20.52 -5.05
CA SER A 252 4.79 -21.42 -3.89
C SER A 252 4.55 -20.70 -2.55
N LEU A 253 5.02 -19.46 -2.42
CA LEU A 253 4.72 -18.59 -1.26
C LEU A 253 3.23 -18.29 -1.16
N VAL A 254 2.57 -17.96 -2.28
CA VAL A 254 1.12 -17.73 -2.28
C VAL A 254 0.37 -19.02 -1.92
N LYS A 255 0.82 -20.16 -2.45
CA LYS A 255 0.18 -21.48 -2.31
C LYS A 255 0.20 -22.07 -0.91
N GLU A 256 1.24 -21.80 -0.12
CA GLU A 256 1.45 -22.46 1.17
C GLU A 256 0.33 -22.18 2.19
N ASP A 257 0.18 -23.08 3.16
CA ASP A 257 -0.96 -23.13 4.10
C ASP A 257 -0.52 -22.98 5.57
N ASN A 258 0.75 -22.65 5.83
CA ASN A 258 1.29 -22.62 7.19
C ASN A 258 1.24 -21.22 7.80
N ASP A 259 2.03 -20.28 7.27
CA ASP A 259 2.31 -19.01 7.96
C ASP A 259 1.76 -17.78 7.22
N ILE A 260 2.04 -17.68 5.93
CA ILE A 260 1.87 -16.48 5.12
C ILE A 260 0.82 -16.69 4.03
N GLY A 261 0.92 -17.77 3.26
CA GLY A 261 0.15 -18.00 2.04
C GLY A 261 -1.36 -18.07 2.23
N ILE A 262 -2.08 -18.05 1.11
CA ILE A 262 -3.56 -18.13 1.11
C ILE A 262 -4.08 -19.54 1.34
N GLY A 263 -3.20 -20.55 1.19
CA GLY A 263 -3.52 -21.97 1.13
C GLY A 263 -4.31 -22.29 -0.11
N ASP A 264 -3.69 -22.94 -1.06
CA ASP A 264 -4.33 -23.49 -2.25
C ASP A 264 -4.88 -24.90 -1.98
N ASP A 265 -5.93 -25.29 -2.70
CA ASP A 265 -6.54 -26.61 -2.55
C ASP A 265 -5.53 -27.72 -2.89
N GLY A 266 -5.32 -28.62 -1.94
CA GLY A 266 -4.45 -29.76 -2.12
C GLY A 266 -3.00 -29.55 -1.70
N CYS A 267 -2.66 -28.41 -1.07
CA CYS A 267 -1.43 -28.32 -0.29
C CYS A 267 -1.69 -28.08 1.20
N SER A 268 -0.99 -28.83 2.04
CA SER A 268 -0.93 -28.60 3.48
C SER A 268 0.52 -28.65 3.92
N GLY A 269 1.04 -27.53 4.40
CA GLY A 269 2.44 -27.37 4.78
C GLY A 269 3.01 -26.02 4.37
N ASP A 270 4.33 -25.93 4.49
CA ASP A 270 5.10 -24.75 4.14
C ASP A 270 5.44 -24.67 2.64
N ILE A 271 6.14 -23.60 2.26
CA ILE A 271 6.63 -23.35 0.90
C ILE A 271 7.40 -24.56 0.32
N THR A 272 8.14 -25.30 1.16
CA THR A 272 8.97 -26.43 0.70
C THR A 272 8.12 -27.63 0.29
N THR A 273 6.98 -27.80 0.95
CA THR A 273 6.00 -28.85 0.67
C THR A 273 5.03 -28.43 -0.44
N CYS A 274 4.74 -27.13 -0.52
CA CYS A 274 3.77 -26.50 -1.40
C CYS A 274 4.39 -25.87 -2.66
N ASN A 275 5.40 -26.51 -3.24
CA ASN A 275 6.11 -25.93 -4.36
C ASN A 275 5.33 -26.06 -5.69
N CYS A 276 5.33 -24.96 -6.47
CA CYS A 276 4.82 -24.97 -7.84
C CYS A 276 5.84 -25.60 -8.81
N PRO A 277 5.38 -26.41 -9.78
CA PRO A 277 6.25 -27.12 -10.72
C PRO A 277 6.98 -26.22 -11.72
#